data_AF-A0A3R8RAA0-F1
#
_entry.id   AF-A0A3R8RAA0-F1
#
_cell.length_a   1.000
_cell.length_b   1.000
_cell.length_c   1.000
_cell.angle_alpha   90.00
_cell.angle_beta   90.00
_cell.angle_gamma   90.00
#
_symmetry.space_group_name_H-M   'P 1'
#
loop_
_entity.id
_entity.type
_entity.pdbx_description
1 polymer ?
#
loop_
_entity_poly.entity_id
_entity_poly.type
_entity_poly.pdbx_seq_one_letter_code
_entity_poly.pdbx_strand_id
1 'polypeptide(L)' 'MLKDLLILFFLGNILCLIGYFVKNQVLLKRILYGIGGLLIASPFLVLAYFLYAIFCKELI' A
#
# COMPACT_ATOMS: atom_id res chain seq x y z
N MET A 1 10.23 -10.79 5.66
CA MET A 1 8.86 -10.29 5.89
C MET A 1 8.80 -8.77 6.04
N LEU A 2 9.39 -8.15 7.07
CA LEU A 2 9.37 -6.68 7.22
C LEU A 2 10.07 -5.96 6.04
N LYS A 3 11.20 -6.51 5.57
CA LYS A 3 11.93 -5.98 4.40
C LYS A 3 11.08 -6.01 3.13
N ASP A 4 10.34 -7.10 2.90
CA ASP A 4 9.49 -7.26 1.72
C ASP A 4 8.31 -6.28 1.74
N LEU A 5 7.73 -6.04 2.93
CA LEU A 5 6.70 -5.02 3.17
C LEU A 5 7.18 -3.59 2.90
N LEU A 6 8.41 -3.26 3.33
CA LEU A 6 9.03 -1.97 3.01
C LEU A 6 9.26 -1.82 1.50
N ILE A 7 9.75 -2.87 0.84
CA ILE A 7 9.93 -2.87 -0.61
C ILE A 7 8.60 -2.59 -1.32
N LEU A 8 7.53 -3.29 -0.94
CA LEU A 8 6.17 -3.08 -1.45
C LEU A 8 5.68 -1.64 -1.27
N PHE A 9 5.92 -1.05 -0.09
CA PHE A 9 5.58 0.36 0.19
C PHE A 9 6.32 1.34 -0.72
N PHE A 10 7.63 1.17 -0.88
CA PHE A 10 8.42 2.03 -1.77
C PHE A 10 8.03 1.86 -3.24
N LEU A 11 7.73 0.63 -3.67
CA LEU A 11 7.25 0.33 -5.03
C LEU A 11 5.92 1.03 -5.32
N GLY A 12 4.98 0.99 -4.38
CA GLY A 12 3.70 1.69 -4.50
C GLY A 12 3.87 3.21 -4.59
N ASN A 13 4.81 3.79 -3.81
CA ASN A 13 5.14 5.21 -3.91
C ASN A 13 5.70 5.59 -5.28
N ILE A 14 6.63 4.78 -5.83
CA ILE A 14 7.19 5.00 -7.17
C ILE A 14 6.09 4.95 -8.23
N LEU A 15 5.18 3.98 -8.16
CA LEU A 15 4.03 3.87 -9.07
C LEU A 15 3.13 5.10 -9.03
N CYS A 16 2.79 5.60 -7.84
CA CYS A 16 2.04 6.85 -7.67
C CYS A 16 2.79 8.06 -8.24
N LEU A 17 4.12 8.10 -8.06
CA LEU A 17 4.97 9.18 -8.54
C LEU A 17 5.06 9.18 -10.08
N ILE A 18 5.19 8.00 -10.70
CA ILE A 18 5.08 7.84 -12.16
C ILE A 18 3.71 8.30 -12.65
N GLY A 19 2.63 7.90 -11.97
CA GLY A 19 1.27 8.34 -12.28
C GLY A 19 1.07 9.86 -12.22
N TYR A 20 1.81 10.57 -11.36
CA TYR A 20 1.78 12.03 -11.30
C TYR A 20 2.35 12.69 -12.57
N PHE A 21 3.44 12.13 -13.12
CA PHE A 21 4.08 12.67 -14.32
C PHE A 21 3.33 12.35 -15.62
N VAL A 22 2.40 11.38 -15.60
CA VAL A 22 1.52 11.08 -16.75
C VAL A 22 0.48 12.19 -16.92
N LYS A 23 0.76 13.16 -17.80
CA LYS A 23 -0.11 14.32 -18.05
C LYS A 23 -1.26 14.09 -19.03
N ASN A 24 -1.19 13.06 -19.88
CA ASN A 24 -2.11 12.96 -21.03
C ASN A 24 -3.03 11.72 -21.02
N GLN A 25 -2.82 10.76 -20.12
CA GLN A 25 -3.62 9.53 -20.07
C GLN A 25 -4.32 9.36 -18.73
N VAL A 26 -5.59 9.81 -18.66
CA VAL A 26 -6.41 9.79 -17.45
C VAL A 26 -6.65 8.36 -16.94
N LEU A 27 -6.88 7.41 -17.85
CA LEU A 27 -7.12 6.00 -17.50
C LEU A 27 -5.86 5.36 -16.90
N LEU A 28 -4.71 5.55 -17.56
CA LEU A 28 -3.41 5.06 -17.08
C LEU A 28 -3.06 5.65 -15.72
N LYS A 29 -3.31 6.95 -15.52
CA LYS A 29 -3.13 7.64 -14.25
C LYS A 29 -3.96 6.99 -13.13
N ARG A 30 -5.25 6.73 -13.37
CA ARG A 30 -6.12 6.05 -12.38
C ARG A 30 -5.63 4.65 -12.05
N ILE A 31 -5.21 3.87 -13.05
CA ILE A 31 -4.68 2.51 -12.83
C ILE A 31 -3.41 2.57 -11.98
N LEU A 32 -2.47 3.47 -12.30
CA LEU A 32 -1.23 3.63 -11.55
C LEU A 32 -1.47 4.06 -10.10
N TYR A 33 -2.39 5.01 -9.85
CA TYR A 33 -2.77 5.39 -8.49
C TYR A 33 -3.51 4.29 -7.74
N GLY A 34 -4.37 3.52 -8.43
CA GLY A 34 -5.08 2.40 -7.83
C GLY A 34 -4.12 1.31 -7.36
N ILE A 35 -3.22 0.89 -8.24
CA ILE A 35 -2.21 -0.13 -7.93
C ILE A 35 -1.23 0.40 -6.88
N GLY A 36 -0.71 1.62 -7.05
CA GLY A 36 0.22 2.24 -6.10
C GLY A 36 -0.40 2.39 -4.70
N GLY A 37 -1.65 2.83 -4.62
CA GLY A 37 -2.40 2.95 -3.37
C GLY A 37 -2.63 1.61 -2.68
N LEU A 38 -3.00 0.56 -3.43
CA LEU A 38 -3.16 -0.80 -2.89
C LEU A 38 -1.86 -1.34 -2.30
N LEU A 39 -0.73 -1.14 -2.98
CA LEU A 39 0.58 -1.56 -2.50
C LEU A 39 0.97 -0.83 -1.21
N ILE A 40 0.72 0.49 -1.15
CA ILE A 40 0.95 1.31 0.04
C ILE A 40 0.04 0.90 1.21
N ALA A 41 -1.20 0.50 0.94
CA ALA A 41 -2.17 0.08 1.96
C ALA A 41 -1.83 -1.29 2.58
N SER A 42 -1.15 -2.16 1.84
CA SER A 42 -0.82 -3.52 2.29
C SER A 42 -0.08 -3.58 3.65
N PRO A 43 0.96 -2.77 3.94
CA PRO A 43 1.59 -2.76 5.27
C PRO A 43 0.66 -2.30 6.39
N PHE A 44 -0.26 -1.38 6.12
CA PHE A 44 -1.23 -0.92 7.12
C PHE A 44 -2.26 -2.00 7.46
N LEU A 45 -2.64 -2.82 6.48
CA LEU A 45 -3.53 -3.97 6.71
C LEU A 45 -2.89 -5.00 7.65
N VAL A 46 -1.60 -5.30 7.42
CA VAL A 46 -0.84 -6.21 8.29
C VAL A 46 -0.69 -5.64 9.70
N LEU A 47 -0.43 -4.33 9.81
CA LEU A 47 -0.35 -3.65 11.10
C LEU A 47 -1.69 -3.68 11.84
N ALA A 48 -2.80 -3.43 11.15
CA ALA A 48 -4.14 -3.51 11.72
C ALA A 48 -4.47 -4.93 12.19
N TYR A 49 -4.09 -5.96 11.44
CA TYR A 49 -4.24 -7.35 11.85
C TYR A 49 -3.44 -7.67 13.13
N PHE A 50 -2.20 -7.18 13.22
CA PHE A 50 -1.38 -7.34 14.44
C PHE A 50 -2.00 -6.64 15.65
N LEU A 51 -2.46 -5.40 15.49
CA LEU A 51 -3.16 -4.67 16.56
C LEU A 51 -4.43 -5.41 16.99
N TYR A 52 -5.22 -5.88 16.04
CA TYR A 52 -6.40 -6.70 16.33
C TYR A 52 -6.03 -7.98 17.09
N ALA A 53 -4.98 -8.68 16.69
CA ALA A 53 -4.53 -9.89 17.38
C ALA A 53 -4.07 -9.61 18.82
N ILE A 54 -3.40 -8.50 19.08
CA ILE A 54 -2.96 -8.13 20.44
C ILE A 54 -4.16 -7.75 21.30
N PHE A 55 -4.95 -6.77 20.87
CA PHE A 55 -6.03 -6.21 21.69
C PHE A 55 -7.28 -7.08 21.77
N CYS A 56 -7.57 -7.89 20.75
CA CYS A 56 -8.81 -8.66 20.66
C CYS A 56 -8.64 -10.14 21.04
N LYS A 57 -7.40 -10.68 21.00
CA LYS A 57 -7.13 -12.08 21.35
C LYS A 57 -6.66 -12.27 22.80
N GLU A 58 -6.13 -11.25 23.46
CA GLU A 58 -5.81 -11.29 24.90
C GLU A 58 -7.05 -11.20 25.82
N LEU A 59 -8.26 -11.14 25.26
CA LEU A 59 -9.51 -11.00 26.02
C LEU A 59 -10.30 -12.32 26.19
N ILE A 60 -9.72 -13.49 25.87
CA ILE A 60 -10.32 -14.82 26.08
C ILE A 60 -9.47 -15.63 27.05
#